data_AF-H3JQU7-F1
#
_entry.id   AF-H3JQU7-F1
#
_cell.length_a   1.000
_cell.length_b   1.000
_cell.length_c   1.000
_cell.angle_alpha   90.00
_cell.angle_beta   90.00
_cell.angle_gamma   90.00
#
_symmetry.space_group_name_H-M   'P 1'
#
loop_
_entity.id
_entity.type
_entity.pdbx_description
1 polymer ?
#
loop_
_entity_poly.entity_id
_entity_poly.type
_entity_poly.pdbx_seq_one_letter_code
_entity_poly.pdbx_strand_id
1 'polypeptide(L)'
;MSELIKENMHMKLYMEGTVNNHHFKCTSEGEGKPYEGTQTMKIKVVEGGPLPFAFDILATSFMYGSKTFINHTQGIPDFFKQSFPEGFTWERITTYEDGGVLTATQDTSLQNGCIIYNVKINGVNFPSNGSVMQKKTLGWEANTEMLYPADGGLRGHSQMALKLVGGGYLHCSFKTTYRSKKPAKNLKMPGFHFVDHRLERIKEADKETYVEQHEMAVAKYCDLPSKLGHR
;
A
#
# COMPACT_ATOMS: atom_id res chain seq x y z
N MET A 1 -19.91 11.41 -5.03
CA MET A 1 -19.35 10.23 -4.34
C MET A 1 -19.93 9.00 -5.01
N SER A 2 -19.18 7.91 -5.17
CA SER A 2 -19.76 6.66 -5.68
C SER A 2 -20.66 6.07 -4.59
N GLU A 3 -21.95 5.86 -4.89
CA GLU A 3 -22.92 5.25 -3.95
C GLU A 3 -22.50 3.83 -3.49
N LEU A 4 -21.50 3.26 -4.17
CA LEU A 4 -20.97 1.92 -3.94
C LEU A 4 -19.97 1.85 -2.79
N ILE A 5 -19.21 2.92 -2.53
CA ILE A 5 -18.25 2.96 -1.43
C ILE A 5 -18.92 3.62 -0.23
N LYS A 6 -19.16 2.82 0.81
CA LYS A 6 -19.85 3.25 2.02
C LYS A 6 -18.87 3.85 3.03
N GLU A 7 -19.40 4.49 4.06
CA GLU A 7 -18.61 5.02 5.19
C GLU A 7 -17.81 3.94 5.90
N ASN A 8 -18.33 2.71 5.95
CA ASN A 8 -17.65 1.53 6.47
C ASN A 8 -17.62 0.47 5.38
N MET A 9 -16.43 -0.08 5.12
CA MET A 9 -16.24 -1.12 4.10
C MET A 9 -15.41 -2.26 4.68
N HIS A 10 -15.81 -3.48 4.36
CA HIS A 10 -14.99 -4.66 4.58
C HIS A 10 -14.09 -4.92 3.37
N MET A 11 -12.99 -5.61 3.62
CA MET A 11 -12.05 -6.03 2.59
C MET A 11 -11.48 -7.41 2.84
N LYS A 12 -11.15 -8.12 1.76
CA LYS A 12 -10.44 -9.39 1.78
C LYS A 12 -9.26 -9.33 0.82
N LEU A 13 -8.14 -9.95 1.19
CA LEU A 13 -6.96 -10.01 0.37
C LEU A 13 -6.43 -11.42 0.22
N TYR A 14 -5.96 -11.73 -0.99
CA TYR A 14 -5.22 -12.93 -1.32
C TYR A 14 -3.88 -12.53 -1.92
N MET A 15 -2.79 -12.96 -1.29
CA MET A 15 -1.43 -12.69 -1.74
C MET A 15 -0.72 -14.00 -2.04
N GLU A 16 -0.02 -14.04 -3.15
CA GLU A 16 0.88 -15.12 -3.53
C GLU A 16 2.18 -14.54 -4.05
N GLY A 17 3.31 -15.15 -3.71
CA GLY A 17 4.57 -14.67 -4.23
C GLY A 17 5.78 -15.45 -3.78
N THR A 18 6.93 -14.90 -4.14
CA THR A 18 8.23 -15.47 -3.82
C THR A 18 9.17 -14.35 -3.39
N VAL A 19 9.98 -14.58 -2.35
CA VAL A 19 11.10 -13.69 -1.97
C VAL A 19 12.37 -14.54 -1.84
N ASN A 20 13.43 -14.19 -2.58
CA ASN A 20 14.69 -14.95 -2.59
C ASN A 20 14.49 -16.48 -2.72
N ASN A 21 13.65 -16.89 -3.67
CA ASN A 21 13.26 -18.29 -3.94
C ASN A 21 12.35 -18.96 -2.89
N HIS A 22 11.94 -18.26 -1.83
CA HIS A 22 10.96 -18.76 -0.87
C HIS A 22 9.55 -18.41 -1.29
N HIS A 23 8.77 -19.40 -1.72
CA HIS A 23 7.35 -19.23 -2.06
C HIS A 23 6.47 -19.13 -0.81
N PHE A 24 5.41 -18.32 -0.86
CA PHE A 24 4.45 -18.18 0.22
C PHE A 24 3.09 -17.71 -0.29
N LYS A 25 2.07 -17.92 0.55
CA LYS A 25 0.73 -17.35 0.38
C LYS A 25 0.23 -16.74 1.68
N CYS A 26 -0.53 -15.67 1.54
CA CYS A 26 -1.20 -15.01 2.66
C CYS A 26 -2.66 -14.73 2.34
N THR A 27 -3.50 -14.73 3.35
CA THR A 27 -4.87 -14.21 3.29
C THR A 27 -5.06 -13.14 4.35
N SER A 28 -5.96 -12.19 4.10
CA SER A 28 -6.39 -11.26 5.13
C SER A 28 -7.87 -10.94 5.02
N GLU A 29 -8.42 -10.53 6.17
CA GLU A 29 -9.72 -9.89 6.26
C GLU A 29 -9.57 -8.63 7.09
N GLY A 30 -10.33 -7.60 6.73
CA GLY A 30 -10.23 -6.30 7.38
C GLY A 30 -11.47 -5.45 7.18
N GLU A 31 -11.44 -4.31 7.84
CA GLU A 31 -12.46 -3.27 7.72
C GLU A 31 -11.84 -1.90 7.86
N GLY A 32 -12.55 -0.88 7.42
CA GLY A 32 -12.10 0.48 7.52
C GLY A 32 -13.16 1.47 7.10
N LYS A 33 -12.75 2.73 7.15
CA LYS A 33 -13.59 3.87 6.84
C LYS A 33 -13.00 4.65 5.66
N PRO A 34 -13.47 4.41 4.43
CA PRO A 34 -12.82 4.91 3.22
C PRO A 34 -12.63 6.43 3.18
N TYR A 35 -13.56 7.18 3.76
CA TYR A 35 -13.56 8.65 3.76
C TYR A 35 -12.83 9.26 4.96
N GLU A 36 -12.71 8.54 6.08
CA GLU A 36 -11.86 8.95 7.21
C GLU A 36 -10.38 8.59 6.98
N GLY A 37 -10.12 7.69 6.02
CA GLY A 37 -8.77 7.30 5.61
C GLY A 37 -8.14 6.27 6.54
N THR A 38 -8.94 5.56 7.35
CA THR A 38 -8.45 4.59 8.35
C THR A 38 -8.87 3.18 7.99
N GLN A 39 -8.00 2.20 8.23
CA GLN A 39 -8.28 0.78 7.97
C GLN A 39 -7.44 -0.13 8.86
N THR A 40 -7.94 -1.34 9.09
CA THR A 40 -7.24 -2.40 9.82
C THR A 40 -7.39 -3.73 9.08
N MET A 41 -6.30 -4.51 8.98
CA MET A 41 -6.32 -5.87 8.43
C MET A 41 -5.71 -6.87 9.41
N LYS A 42 -6.34 -8.04 9.50
CA LYS A 42 -5.81 -9.24 10.16
C LYS A 42 -5.30 -10.19 9.10
N ILE A 43 -4.00 -10.43 9.10
CA ILE A 43 -3.27 -11.12 8.04
C ILE A 43 -2.75 -12.45 8.56
N LYS A 44 -2.86 -13.50 7.74
CA LYS A 44 -2.36 -14.84 8.00
C LYS A 44 -1.46 -15.30 6.86
N VAL A 45 -0.28 -15.80 7.19
CA VAL A 45 0.55 -16.60 6.28
C VAL A 45 -0.03 -18.01 6.27
N VAL A 46 -0.63 -18.42 5.15
CA VAL A 46 -1.33 -19.70 5.01
C VAL A 46 -0.48 -20.78 4.33
N GLU A 47 0.60 -20.38 3.66
CA GLU A 47 1.57 -21.29 3.02
C GLU A 47 2.98 -20.68 3.10
N GLY A 48 4.00 -21.53 3.31
CA GLY A 48 5.40 -21.09 3.39
C GLY A 48 5.79 -20.41 4.72
N GLY A 49 4.92 -20.42 5.73
CA GLY A 49 5.21 -19.89 7.06
C GLY A 49 5.99 -20.86 7.96
N PRO A 50 6.72 -20.37 8.99
CA PRO A 50 7.09 -18.97 9.19
C PRO A 50 8.05 -18.48 8.09
N LEU A 51 7.85 -17.24 7.63
CA LEU A 51 8.64 -16.68 6.53
C LEU A 51 10.11 -16.51 6.95
N PRO A 52 11.10 -16.81 6.08
CA PRO A 52 12.53 -16.67 6.40
C PRO A 52 13.03 -15.22 6.27
N PHE A 53 12.13 -14.25 6.12
CA PHE A 53 12.41 -12.82 6.01
C PHE A 53 11.42 -12.04 6.87
N ALA A 54 11.73 -10.78 7.15
CA ALA A 54 10.86 -9.89 7.92
C ALA A 54 9.53 -9.61 7.19
N PHE A 55 8.40 -9.76 7.88
CA PHE A 55 7.08 -9.51 7.28
C PHE A 55 6.91 -8.05 6.82
N ASP A 56 7.69 -7.11 7.38
CA ASP A 56 7.62 -5.68 7.06
C ASP A 56 7.70 -5.35 5.57
N ILE A 57 8.45 -6.13 4.78
CA ILE A 57 8.57 -5.87 3.34
C ILE A 57 7.27 -6.15 2.56
N LEU A 58 6.34 -6.91 3.15
CA LEU A 58 5.03 -7.22 2.57
C LEU A 58 3.96 -6.20 2.98
N ALA A 59 4.18 -5.46 4.06
CA ALA A 59 3.20 -4.56 4.68
C ALA A 59 2.52 -3.61 3.68
N THR A 60 3.31 -3.01 2.80
CA THR A 60 2.84 -2.01 1.84
C THR A 60 2.02 -2.59 0.69
N SER A 61 2.04 -3.92 0.53
CA SER A 61 1.25 -4.65 -0.45
C SER A 61 -0.11 -5.10 0.09
N PHE A 62 -0.34 -5.00 1.41
CA PHE A 62 -1.65 -5.12 2.05
C PHE A 62 -2.28 -3.75 2.27
N MET A 63 -1.65 -2.91 3.12
CA MET A 63 -2.26 -1.68 3.63
C MET A 63 -1.99 -0.46 2.74
N TYR A 64 -0.73 -0.04 2.55
CA TYR A 64 -0.43 1.12 1.67
C TYR A 64 -0.92 0.88 0.22
N GLY A 65 -1.08 -0.39 -0.17
CA GLY A 65 -1.69 -0.84 -1.42
C GLY A 65 -3.23 -0.81 -1.45
N SER A 66 -3.90 -0.67 -0.31
CA SER A 66 -5.35 -0.56 -0.13
C SER A 66 -5.82 0.90 -0.33
N LYS A 67 -5.70 1.39 -1.56
CA LYS A 67 -5.88 2.81 -1.91
C LYS A 67 -7.31 3.35 -1.80
N THR A 68 -8.30 2.50 -1.52
CA THR A 68 -9.69 2.98 -1.35
C THR A 68 -9.85 3.75 -0.03
N PHE A 69 -9.01 3.47 0.97
CA PHE A 69 -9.07 4.05 2.31
C PHE A 69 -8.12 5.24 2.47
N ILE A 70 -8.34 6.27 1.66
CA ILE A 70 -7.61 7.54 1.73
C ILE A 70 -8.62 8.67 1.91
N ASN A 71 -8.43 9.49 2.94
CA ASN A 71 -9.21 10.71 3.14
C ASN A 71 -8.74 11.78 2.15
N HIS A 72 -9.55 12.04 1.11
CA HIS A 72 -9.23 13.07 0.12
C HIS A 72 -9.74 14.44 0.58
N THR A 73 -8.81 15.28 1.04
CA THR A 73 -9.11 16.62 1.52
C THR A 73 -9.05 17.65 0.39
N GLN A 74 -9.42 18.90 0.68
CA GLN A 74 -9.20 20.06 -0.20
C GLN A 74 -9.78 19.92 -1.62
N GLY A 75 -10.84 19.10 -1.77
CA GLY A 75 -11.51 18.87 -3.05
C GLY A 75 -10.68 18.12 -4.09
N ILE A 76 -9.61 17.42 -3.68
CA ILE A 76 -8.81 16.57 -4.57
C ILE A 76 -9.71 15.44 -5.11
N PRO A 77 -9.85 15.29 -6.44
CA PRO A 77 -10.62 14.20 -7.01
C PRO A 77 -10.07 12.83 -6.60
N ASP A 78 -10.89 12.00 -5.98
CA ASP A 78 -10.51 10.67 -5.52
C ASP A 78 -10.52 9.67 -6.69
N PHE A 79 -9.36 9.43 -7.29
CA PHE A 79 -9.21 8.51 -8.41
C PHE A 79 -9.70 7.10 -8.08
N PHE A 80 -9.36 6.61 -6.89
CA PHE A 80 -9.60 5.22 -6.48
C PHE A 80 -11.08 4.94 -6.22
N LYS A 81 -11.78 5.82 -5.48
CA LYS A 81 -13.22 5.67 -5.22
C LYS A 81 -14.07 5.87 -6.47
N GLN A 82 -13.62 6.71 -7.41
CA GLN A 82 -14.29 6.93 -8.71
C GLN A 82 -14.21 5.72 -9.65
N SER A 83 -13.17 4.88 -9.50
CA SER A 83 -12.94 3.71 -10.33
C SER A 83 -13.98 2.59 -10.14
N PHE A 84 -14.79 2.61 -9.09
CA PHE A 84 -15.86 1.64 -8.89
C PHE A 84 -17.11 1.96 -9.75
N PRO A 85 -17.88 0.93 -10.17
CA PRO A 85 -17.78 -0.49 -9.83
C PRO A 85 -16.64 -1.27 -10.50
N GLU A 86 -16.04 -0.74 -11.57
CA GLU A 86 -15.07 -1.48 -12.40
C GLU A 86 -13.80 -1.86 -11.61
N GLY A 87 -13.40 -1.01 -10.66
CA GLY A 87 -12.21 -1.17 -9.83
C GLY A 87 -10.95 -0.64 -10.51
N PHE A 88 -9.80 -0.99 -9.96
CA PHE A 88 -8.51 -0.51 -10.44
C PHE A 88 -7.42 -1.55 -10.20
N THR A 89 -6.27 -1.33 -10.80
CA THR A 89 -5.04 -2.09 -10.55
C THR A 89 -3.93 -1.15 -10.13
N TRP A 90 -2.92 -1.72 -9.49
CA TRP A 90 -1.64 -1.04 -9.35
C TRP A 90 -0.47 -2.00 -9.56
N GLU A 91 0.62 -1.44 -10.05
CA GLU A 91 1.90 -2.12 -10.21
C GLU A 91 2.99 -1.28 -9.57
N ARG A 92 3.91 -1.94 -8.85
CA ARG A 92 4.91 -1.26 -8.04
C ARG A 92 6.25 -1.96 -8.12
N ILE A 93 7.30 -1.15 -8.08
CA ILE A 93 8.66 -1.58 -7.78
C ILE A 93 9.11 -0.84 -6.53
N THR A 94 9.56 -1.60 -5.53
CA THR A 94 10.23 -1.10 -4.34
C THR A 94 11.71 -1.49 -4.42
N THR A 95 12.60 -0.51 -4.34
CA THR A 95 14.05 -0.71 -4.40
C THR A 95 14.67 -0.27 -3.07
N TYR A 96 15.25 -1.22 -2.35
CA TYR A 96 15.96 -1.02 -1.10
C TYR A 96 17.40 -0.60 -1.35
N GLU A 97 17.95 0.23 -0.48
CA GLU A 97 19.32 0.75 -0.62
C GLU A 97 20.40 -0.33 -0.47
N ASP A 98 20.08 -1.47 0.14
CA ASP A 98 20.96 -2.63 0.30
C ASP A 98 20.94 -3.58 -0.91
N GLY A 99 20.20 -3.22 -1.98
CA GLY A 99 20.09 -3.98 -3.21
C GLY A 99 18.86 -4.89 -3.30
N GLY A 100 18.09 -5.05 -2.22
CA GLY A 100 16.81 -5.75 -2.25
C GLY A 100 15.83 -5.09 -3.23
N VAL A 101 15.11 -5.90 -4.00
CA VAL A 101 14.07 -5.42 -4.93
C VAL A 101 12.80 -6.23 -4.72
N LEU A 102 11.67 -5.55 -4.57
CA LEU A 102 10.36 -6.19 -4.45
C LEU A 102 9.41 -5.58 -5.49
N THR A 103 8.93 -6.42 -6.40
CA THR A 103 7.89 -6.03 -7.35
C THR A 103 6.55 -6.60 -6.90
N ALA A 104 5.50 -5.83 -7.15
CA ALA A 104 4.16 -6.18 -6.75
C ALA A 104 3.15 -5.73 -7.81
N THR A 105 2.20 -6.60 -8.14
CA THR A 105 1.02 -6.24 -8.92
C THR A 105 -0.23 -6.58 -8.13
N GLN A 106 -1.27 -5.77 -8.31
CA GLN A 106 -2.49 -5.90 -7.54
C GLN A 106 -3.71 -5.57 -8.40
N ASP A 107 -4.76 -6.36 -8.18
CA ASP A 107 -6.09 -6.10 -8.68
C ASP A 107 -7.03 -5.76 -7.53
N THR A 108 -7.76 -4.66 -7.66
CA THR A 108 -8.84 -4.25 -6.76
C THR A 108 -10.17 -4.38 -7.48
N SER A 109 -11.13 -5.03 -6.83
CA SER A 109 -12.52 -5.13 -7.28
C SER A 109 -13.50 -4.95 -6.12
N LEU A 110 -14.78 -4.73 -6.43
CA LEU A 110 -15.87 -4.69 -5.47
C LEU A 110 -16.84 -5.83 -5.78
N GLN A 111 -17.03 -6.74 -4.83
CA GLN A 111 -17.89 -7.91 -4.99
C GLN A 111 -18.83 -8.00 -3.79
N ASN A 112 -20.15 -7.96 -4.05
CA ASN A 112 -21.18 -8.06 -3.01
C ASN A 112 -20.97 -7.07 -1.83
N GLY A 113 -20.51 -5.85 -2.12
CA GLY A 113 -20.24 -4.82 -1.12
C GLY A 113 -18.93 -4.99 -0.33
N CYS A 114 -18.11 -5.99 -0.66
CA CYS A 114 -16.78 -6.19 -0.08
C CYS A 114 -15.69 -5.86 -1.10
N ILE A 115 -14.65 -5.14 -0.66
CA ILE A 115 -13.50 -4.87 -1.51
C ILE A 115 -12.62 -6.13 -1.55
N ILE A 116 -12.23 -6.58 -2.74
CA ILE A 116 -11.41 -7.76 -2.93
C ILE A 116 -10.09 -7.37 -3.58
N TYR A 117 -9.00 -7.81 -2.95
CA TYR A 117 -7.64 -7.59 -3.38
C TYR A 117 -6.97 -8.90 -3.78
N ASN A 118 -6.37 -8.94 -4.96
CA ASN A 118 -5.51 -10.04 -5.39
C ASN A 118 -4.12 -9.50 -5.68
N VAL A 119 -3.11 -10.00 -4.95
CA VAL A 119 -1.75 -9.48 -4.98
C VAL A 119 -0.77 -10.55 -5.42
N LYS A 120 0.14 -10.20 -6.31
CA LYS A 120 1.29 -11.02 -6.70
C LYS A 120 2.59 -10.33 -6.34
N ILE A 121 3.49 -11.03 -5.68
CA ILE A 121 4.79 -10.50 -5.21
C ILE A 121 5.95 -11.28 -5.82
N ASN A 122 7.00 -10.55 -6.21
CA ASN A 122 8.30 -11.14 -6.52
C ASN A 122 9.43 -10.29 -5.91
N GLY A 123 10.08 -10.83 -4.88
CA GLY A 123 11.22 -10.24 -4.20
C GLY A 123 12.52 -10.95 -4.55
N VAL A 124 13.56 -10.21 -4.88
CA VAL A 124 14.88 -10.73 -5.26
C VAL A 124 16.00 -9.88 -4.65
N ASN A 125 17.20 -10.44 -4.63
CA ASN A 125 18.44 -9.76 -4.25
C ASN A 125 18.47 -9.20 -2.81
N PHE A 126 17.58 -9.65 -1.92
CA PHE A 126 17.69 -9.28 -0.50
C PHE A 126 18.97 -9.93 0.07
N PRO A 127 19.90 -9.16 0.66
CA PRO A 127 21.13 -9.73 1.18
C PRO A 127 20.84 -10.76 2.28
N SER A 128 21.45 -11.94 2.21
CA SER A 128 21.21 -13.02 3.18
C SER A 128 21.58 -12.64 4.62
N ASN A 129 22.58 -11.77 4.78
CA ASN A 129 23.00 -11.17 6.04
C ASN A 129 22.35 -9.78 6.30
N GLY A 130 21.50 -9.29 5.42
CA GLY A 130 20.81 -8.01 5.53
C GLY A 130 19.68 -8.03 6.55
N SER A 131 19.26 -6.85 7.01
CA SER A 131 18.28 -6.71 8.10
C SER A 131 16.95 -7.41 7.81
N VAL A 132 16.51 -7.44 6.56
CA VAL A 132 15.27 -8.13 6.14
C VAL A 132 15.39 -9.65 6.31
N MET A 133 16.43 -10.27 5.76
CA MET A 133 16.63 -11.73 5.85
C MET A 133 17.01 -12.19 7.27
N GLN A 134 17.59 -11.29 8.07
CA GLN A 134 17.93 -11.52 9.47
C GLN A 134 16.80 -11.15 10.45
N LYS A 135 15.63 -10.71 9.97
CA LYS A 135 14.48 -10.27 10.78
C LYS A 135 14.85 -9.23 11.86
N LYS A 136 15.64 -8.23 11.48
CA LYS A 136 16.10 -7.13 12.35
C LYS A 136 15.37 -5.81 12.09
N THR A 137 14.13 -5.88 11.62
CA THR A 137 13.30 -4.71 11.29
C THR A 137 12.21 -4.52 12.34
N LEU A 138 11.75 -3.28 12.52
CA LEU A 138 10.82 -2.88 13.60
C LEU A 138 9.63 -2.07 13.06
N GLY A 139 9.21 -2.36 11.83
CA GLY A 139 8.14 -1.62 11.15
C GLY A 139 8.59 -0.28 10.54
N TRP A 140 7.66 0.34 9.82
CA TRP A 140 7.91 1.52 9.00
C TRP A 140 7.78 2.83 9.79
N GLU A 141 8.48 3.86 9.35
CA GLU A 141 8.12 5.25 9.65
C GLU A 141 6.94 5.71 8.79
N ALA A 142 6.30 6.81 9.21
CA ALA A 142 5.34 7.52 8.36
C ALA A 142 6.05 8.10 7.12
N ASN A 143 5.31 8.23 6.03
CA ASN A 143 5.84 8.72 4.75
C ASN A 143 4.81 9.58 4.02
N THR A 144 5.30 10.32 3.02
CA THR A 144 4.45 11.05 2.08
C THR A 144 4.67 10.50 0.67
N GLU A 145 3.61 10.07 0.01
CA GLU A 145 3.60 9.73 -1.40
C GLU A 145 3.27 10.96 -2.23
N MET A 146 4.04 11.20 -3.28
CA MET A 146 3.76 12.19 -4.31
C MET A 146 2.99 11.53 -5.46
N LEU A 147 1.84 12.07 -5.83
CA LEU A 147 0.96 11.54 -6.87
C LEU A 147 0.73 12.57 -7.97
N TYR A 148 0.76 12.13 -9.22
CA TYR A 148 0.44 12.96 -10.37
C TYR A 148 -0.16 12.15 -11.53
N PRO A 149 -0.99 12.78 -12.39
CA PRO A 149 -1.53 12.12 -13.56
C PRO A 149 -0.42 11.80 -14.58
N ALA A 150 -0.41 10.56 -15.06
CA ALA A 150 0.51 10.09 -16.09
C ALA A 150 -0.10 8.91 -16.86
N ASP A 151 0.08 8.87 -18.18
CA ASP A 151 -0.31 7.74 -19.04
C ASP A 151 -1.77 7.30 -18.87
N GLY A 152 -2.68 8.25 -18.67
CA GLY A 152 -4.12 8.00 -18.47
C GLY A 152 -4.51 7.46 -17.08
N GLY A 153 -3.54 7.31 -16.16
CA GLY A 153 -3.75 6.92 -14.77
C GLY A 153 -3.04 7.87 -13.80
N LEU A 154 -2.64 7.35 -12.63
CA LEU A 154 -1.79 8.07 -11.68
C LEU A 154 -0.43 7.38 -11.54
N ARG A 155 0.61 8.17 -11.32
CA ARG A 155 1.93 7.70 -10.89
C ARG A 155 2.21 8.20 -9.48
N GLY A 156 2.65 7.29 -8.63
CA GLY A 156 3.04 7.54 -7.25
C GLY A 156 4.53 7.32 -7.05
N HIS A 157 5.17 8.22 -6.31
CA HIS A 157 6.54 8.03 -5.80
C HIS A 157 6.55 8.26 -4.31
N SER A 158 7.21 7.37 -3.58
CA SER A 158 7.45 7.57 -2.15
C SER A 158 8.83 7.08 -1.77
N GLN A 159 9.35 7.63 -0.68
CA GLN A 159 10.53 7.14 0.01
C GLN A 159 10.10 6.72 1.40
N MET A 160 10.54 5.55 1.84
CA MET A 160 10.20 5.04 3.17
C MET A 160 11.45 4.62 3.91
N ALA A 161 11.35 4.65 5.23
CA ALA A 161 12.40 4.25 6.14
C ALA A 161 11.90 3.10 7.02
N LEU A 162 12.58 1.96 6.95
CA LEU A 162 12.29 0.78 7.76
C LEU A 162 13.16 0.81 9.02
N LYS A 163 12.55 0.87 10.20
CA LYS A 163 13.29 0.93 11.48
C LYS A 163 14.07 -0.35 11.71
N LEU A 164 15.27 -0.24 12.27
CA LEU A 164 16.15 -1.37 12.55
C LEU A 164 16.39 -1.60 14.05
N VAL A 165 16.60 -2.87 14.42
CA VAL A 165 17.08 -3.24 15.77
C VAL A 165 18.45 -2.59 16.01
N GLY A 166 18.59 -1.93 17.16
CA GLY A 166 19.81 -1.18 17.49
C GLY A 166 19.82 0.28 16.98
N GLY A 167 18.74 0.72 16.33
CA GLY A 167 18.60 2.07 15.78
C GLY A 167 19.02 2.15 14.31
N GLY A 168 18.73 3.30 13.70
CA GLY A 168 18.93 3.51 12.26
C GLY A 168 17.80 2.97 11.40
N TYR A 169 17.97 3.10 10.09
CA TYR A 169 16.95 2.85 9.09
C TYR A 169 17.54 2.11 7.88
N LEU A 170 16.73 1.25 7.27
CA LEU A 170 16.93 0.76 5.91
C LEU A 170 15.98 1.54 5.00
N HIS A 171 16.53 2.33 4.08
CA HIS A 171 15.73 3.13 3.15
C HIS A 171 15.34 2.35 1.90
N CYS A 172 14.18 2.71 1.35
CA CYS A 172 13.77 2.25 0.03
C CYS A 172 12.93 3.30 -0.70
N SER A 173 12.89 3.17 -2.03
CA SER A 173 12.08 3.99 -2.91
C SER A 173 10.99 3.17 -3.58
N PHE A 174 9.82 3.78 -3.71
CA PHE A 174 8.61 3.21 -4.30
C PHE A 174 8.33 3.95 -5.59
N LYS A 175 8.08 3.19 -6.66
CA LYS A 175 7.51 3.70 -7.91
C LYS A 175 6.27 2.89 -8.21
N THR A 176 5.11 3.53 -8.19
CA THR A 176 3.81 2.87 -8.39
C THR A 176 3.09 3.49 -9.58
N THR A 177 2.48 2.66 -10.43
CA THR A 177 1.51 3.10 -11.43
C THR A 177 0.13 2.58 -11.05
N TYR A 178 -0.85 3.47 -11.00
CA TYR A 178 -2.24 3.17 -10.68
C TYR A 178 -3.09 3.32 -11.94
N ARG A 179 -3.90 2.29 -12.24
CA ARG A 179 -4.71 2.24 -13.47
C ARG A 179 -6.16 1.94 -13.09
N SER A 180 -7.05 2.88 -13.39
CA SER A 180 -8.48 2.66 -13.26
C SER A 180 -8.94 1.72 -14.39
N LYS A 181 -9.81 0.77 -14.08
CA LYS A 181 -10.49 -0.05 -15.10
C LYS A 181 -11.64 0.72 -15.77
N LYS A 182 -12.10 1.80 -15.13
CA LYS A 182 -13.08 2.72 -15.69
C LYS A 182 -12.46 3.60 -16.79
N PRO A 183 -13.16 3.87 -17.91
CA PRO A 183 -12.65 4.72 -18.98
C PRO A 183 -12.26 6.13 -18.48
N ALA A 184 -11.12 6.67 -18.94
CA ALA A 184 -10.60 7.96 -18.50
C ALA A 184 -11.59 9.13 -18.66
N LYS A 185 -12.43 9.12 -19.70
CA LYS A 185 -13.50 10.11 -19.92
C LYS A 185 -14.55 10.16 -18.80
N ASN A 186 -14.67 9.10 -18.00
CA ASN A 186 -15.60 8.98 -16.89
C ASN A 186 -14.92 9.23 -15.53
N LEU A 187 -13.67 9.69 -15.52
CA LEU A 187 -12.91 10.00 -14.32
C LEU A 187 -12.57 11.48 -14.27
N LYS A 188 -12.82 12.10 -13.11
CA LYS A 188 -12.19 13.39 -12.81
C LYS A 188 -10.80 13.11 -12.27
N MET A 189 -9.79 13.35 -13.11
CA MET A 189 -8.39 13.17 -12.72
C MET A 189 -7.97 14.23 -11.70
N PRO A 190 -7.28 13.85 -10.61
CA PRO A 190 -6.63 14.83 -9.75
C PRO A 190 -5.40 15.42 -10.46
N GLY A 191 -5.03 16.62 -10.05
CA GLY A 191 -3.71 17.18 -10.36
C GLY A 191 -2.61 16.55 -9.50
N PHE A 192 -1.45 17.18 -9.53
CA PHE A 192 -0.36 16.86 -8.60
C PHE A 192 -0.83 17.07 -7.14
N HIS A 193 -0.56 16.11 -6.26
CA HIS A 193 -0.89 16.18 -4.83
C HIS A 193 -0.03 15.19 -4.03
N PHE A 194 -0.23 15.18 -2.72
CA PHE A 194 0.45 14.29 -1.78
C PHE A 194 -0.55 13.40 -1.04
N VAL A 195 -0.09 12.24 -0.59
CA VAL A 195 -0.79 11.42 0.41
C VAL A 195 0.16 11.10 1.55
N ASP A 196 -0.18 11.55 2.74
CA ASP A 196 0.52 11.13 3.95
C ASP A 196 0.01 9.77 4.39
N HIS A 197 0.91 8.89 4.81
CA HIS A 197 0.63 7.54 5.25
C HIS A 197 1.31 7.28 6.60
N ARG A 198 0.57 6.65 7.52
CA ARG A 198 1.11 6.05 8.74
C ARG A 198 0.65 4.61 8.81
N LEU A 199 1.54 3.69 8.47
CA LEU A 199 1.32 2.25 8.51
C LEU A 199 1.97 1.68 9.77
N GLU A 200 1.19 0.98 10.58
CA GLU A 200 1.62 0.48 11.88
C GLU A 200 1.26 -1.00 12.03
N ARG A 201 2.22 -1.79 12.51
CA ARG A 201 1.95 -3.15 13.00
C ARG A 201 1.45 -3.02 14.43
N ILE A 202 0.22 -3.45 14.68
CA ILE A 202 -0.42 -3.31 16.00
C ILE A 202 -0.31 -4.59 16.82
N LYS A 203 -0.30 -5.75 16.15
CA LYS A 203 -0.17 -7.05 16.80
C LYS A 203 0.55 -8.04 15.88
N GLU A 204 1.24 -8.99 16.49
CA GLU A 204 1.79 -10.16 15.82
C GLU A 204 1.73 -11.38 16.73
N ALA A 205 1.73 -12.56 16.12
CA ALA A 205 1.86 -13.84 16.81
C ALA A 205 2.58 -14.86 15.91
N ASP A 206 2.98 -15.98 16.51
CA ASP A 206 3.43 -17.18 15.80
C ASP A 206 4.53 -16.90 14.77
N LYS A 207 5.55 -16.13 15.18
CA LYS A 207 6.70 -15.73 14.36
C LYS A 207 6.28 -15.03 13.06
N GLU A 208 5.40 -14.05 13.19
CA GLU A 208 4.83 -13.25 12.09
C GLU A 208 3.97 -14.05 11.10
N THR A 209 3.53 -15.27 11.45
CA THR A 209 2.51 -15.96 10.62
C THR A 209 1.11 -15.38 10.83
N TYR A 210 0.89 -14.66 11.93
CA TYR A 210 -0.26 -13.78 12.14
C TYR A 210 0.22 -12.35 12.40
N VAL A 211 -0.34 -11.38 11.69
CA VAL A 211 -0.02 -9.96 11.82
C VAL A 211 -1.30 -9.13 11.72
N GLU A 212 -1.46 -8.14 12.60
CA GLU A 212 -2.51 -7.12 12.51
C GLU A 212 -1.88 -5.78 12.18
N GLN A 213 -2.37 -5.14 11.12
CA GLN A 213 -1.88 -3.84 10.65
C GLN A 213 -2.99 -2.81 10.69
N HIS A 214 -2.63 -1.58 11.04
CA HIS A 214 -3.47 -0.40 10.93
C HIS A 214 -2.81 0.61 10.00
N GLU A 215 -3.62 1.35 9.23
CA GLU A 215 -3.13 2.49 8.47
C GLU A 215 -4.10 3.65 8.51
N MET A 216 -3.53 4.85 8.61
CA MET A 216 -4.19 6.11 8.31
C MET A 216 -3.53 6.78 7.09
N ALA A 217 -4.36 7.22 6.13
CA ALA A 217 -3.90 7.90 4.92
C ALA A 217 -4.74 9.14 4.57
N VAL A 218 -4.07 10.26 4.27
CA VAL A 218 -4.71 11.55 3.98
C VAL A 218 -4.11 12.18 2.73
N ALA A 219 -4.94 12.42 1.71
CA ALA A 219 -4.54 13.17 0.52
C ALA A 219 -4.69 14.67 0.75
N LYS A 220 -3.66 15.44 0.38
CA LYS A 220 -3.58 16.89 0.57
C LYS A 220 -2.73 17.58 -0.50
N TYR A 221 -2.83 18.90 -0.56
CA TYR A 221 -1.84 19.75 -1.24
C TYR A 221 -0.71 20.15 -0.27
N CYS A 222 0.26 20.91 -0.76
CA CYS A 222 1.28 21.48 0.12
C CYS A 222 0.65 22.59 0.96
N ASP A 223 0.77 22.52 2.28
CA ASP A 223 0.22 23.56 3.17
C ASP A 223 1.12 24.82 3.23
N LEU A 224 2.28 24.81 2.56
CA LEU A 224 3.17 25.98 2.47
C LEU A 224 2.61 27.03 1.51
N PRO A 225 2.71 28.33 1.84
CA PRO A 225 2.15 29.38 1.00
C PRO A 225 2.90 29.50 -0.34
N SER A 226 2.15 29.57 -1.43
CA SER A 226 2.70 29.88 -2.76
C SER A 226 2.70 31.38 -3.02
N LYS A 227 3.86 31.93 -3.43
CA LYS A 227 3.96 33.31 -3.91
C LYS A 227 3.28 33.55 -5.27
N LEU A 228 2.93 32.47 -5.96
CA LEU A 228 2.33 32.49 -7.30
C LEU A 228 0.84 32.07 -7.28
N GLY A 229 0.26 31.83 -6.09
CA GLY A 229 -1.10 31.33 -5.98
C GLY A 229 -1.30 29.90 -6.48
N HIS A 230 -0.21 29.12 -6.58
CA HIS A 230 -0.31 27.69 -6.87
C HIS A 230 -0.84 26.93 -5.65
N ARG A 231 -1.48 25.79 -5.93
CA ARG A 231 -1.82 24.79 -4.91
C ARG A 231 -0.57 24.04 -4.46
#